data_AF-A0A7S0IW63-F1
#
_entry.id   AF-A0A7S0IW63-F1
#
_cell.length_a   1.000
_cell.length_b   1.000
_cell.length_c   1.000
_cell.angle_alpha   90.00
_cell.angle_beta   90.00
_cell.angle_gamma   90.00
#
_symmetry.space_group_name_H-M   'P 1'
#
loop_
_entity.id
_entity.type
_entity.pdbx_description
1 polymer ?
#
loop_
_entity_poly.entity_id
_entity_poly.type
_entity_poly.pdbx_seq_one_letter_code
_entity_poly.pdbx_strand_id
1 'polypeptide(L)'
;AAQRHLSSHLRKVAADTRKNVAVGAIFAVSTLSQVYIGIKCISFTGEWQAHPHVMSAQGALLGLSVLLVNVEAWLINRLVNIFTAEEGFYVPEFHEHRLFFTKLPGAHVCDLCRANSALMYRCTVCDWDACPACFQRQDKATGEGVLRGDKGVRMTAEVGRWTYLRRTMHLVWPHIPLFLVALACLAANAAANLFLPNFQGNIFDHVISAHHACSADERADDCASSKRSFYRTVQIYLVLSVAIGLLATLKSLSFSIVSRRIAIWIRKRLFKIMLSQDIAFFDGMRTGDLQSRVSEDISQMVLPIQYSLSSFLSNVILLLG
;
A
#
# COMPACT_ATOMS: atom_id res chain seq x y z
N ALA A 1 29.10 -27.33 7.52
CA ALA A 1 27.76 -26.97 7.01
C ALA A 1 27.72 -26.60 5.52
N ALA A 2 28.77 -25.99 4.94
CA ALA A 2 28.80 -25.57 3.53
C ALA A 2 28.40 -26.67 2.51
N GLN A 3 28.88 -27.91 2.67
CA GLN A 3 28.47 -29.04 1.81
C GLN A 3 26.96 -29.37 1.91
N ARG A 4 26.34 -29.19 3.10
CA ARG A 4 24.89 -29.36 3.27
C ARG A 4 24.12 -28.28 2.50
N HIS A 5 24.59 -27.03 2.52
CA HIS A 5 23.97 -25.96 1.75
C HIS A 5 24.16 -26.13 0.24
N LEU A 6 25.31 -26.65 -0.20
CA LEU A 6 25.55 -27.00 -1.60
C LEU A 6 24.60 -28.11 -2.09
N SER A 7 24.45 -29.19 -1.33
CA SER A 7 23.50 -30.26 -1.69
C SER A 7 22.03 -29.80 -1.63
N SER A 8 21.71 -28.84 -0.75
CA SER A 8 20.40 -28.17 -0.75
C SER A 8 20.21 -27.35 -2.02
N HIS A 9 21.18 -26.52 -2.42
CA HIS A 9 21.15 -25.74 -3.65
C HIS A 9 20.97 -26.62 -4.89
N LEU A 10 21.68 -27.74 -5.01
CA LEU A 10 21.49 -28.67 -6.13
C LEU A 10 20.08 -29.27 -6.17
N ARG A 11 19.51 -29.63 -5.01
CA ARG A 11 18.12 -30.08 -4.91
C ARG A 11 17.12 -28.99 -5.30
N LYS A 12 17.43 -27.72 -5.04
CA LYS A 12 16.63 -26.56 -5.44
C LYS A 12 16.63 -26.34 -6.94
N VAL A 13 17.79 -26.39 -7.59
CA VAL A 13 17.87 -26.31 -9.07
C VAL A 13 16.98 -27.40 -9.71
N ALA A 14 16.97 -28.61 -9.15
CA ALA A 14 16.07 -29.68 -9.59
C ALA A 14 14.59 -29.48 -9.19
N ALA A 15 14.29 -28.65 -8.20
CA ALA A 15 12.92 -28.27 -7.84
C ALA A 15 12.39 -27.17 -8.77
N ASP A 16 13.23 -26.21 -9.18
CA ASP A 16 12.86 -25.17 -10.14
C ASP A 16 12.51 -25.72 -11.51
N THR A 17 13.23 -26.74 -11.99
CA THR A 17 12.86 -27.43 -13.23
C THR A 17 11.47 -28.07 -13.11
N ARG A 18 11.16 -28.72 -11.98
CA ARG A 18 9.84 -29.30 -11.71
C ARG A 18 8.74 -28.23 -11.61
N LYS A 19 9.02 -27.08 -10.99
CA LYS A 19 8.13 -25.91 -10.97
C LYS A 19 7.80 -25.46 -12.39
N ASN A 20 8.83 -25.26 -13.23
CA ASN A 20 8.63 -24.79 -14.60
C ASN A 20 7.81 -25.79 -15.43
N VAL A 21 8.02 -27.10 -15.24
CA VAL A 21 7.20 -28.14 -15.86
C VAL A 21 5.73 -28.07 -15.38
N ALA A 22 5.49 -27.88 -14.07
CA ALA A 22 4.14 -27.75 -13.53
C ALA A 22 3.42 -26.50 -14.06
N VAL A 23 4.10 -25.35 -14.12
CA VAL A 23 3.56 -24.11 -14.71
C VAL A 23 3.24 -24.30 -16.19
N GLY A 24 4.12 -24.97 -16.94
CA GLY A 24 3.88 -25.33 -18.34
C GLY A 24 2.65 -26.24 -18.52
N ALA A 25 2.46 -27.21 -17.63
CA ALA A 25 1.28 -28.09 -17.65
C ALA A 25 -0.03 -27.33 -17.37
N ILE A 26 -0.03 -26.40 -16.40
CA ILE A 26 -1.19 -25.54 -16.11
C ILE A 26 -1.56 -24.70 -17.33
N PHE A 27 -0.56 -24.10 -17.99
CA PHE A 27 -0.78 -23.34 -19.21
C PHE A 27 -1.42 -24.21 -20.31
N ALA A 28 -0.88 -25.40 -20.56
CA ALA A 28 -1.42 -26.32 -21.55
C ALA A 28 -2.87 -26.73 -21.26
N VAL A 29 -3.19 -27.07 -20.00
CA VAL A 29 -4.57 -27.44 -19.59
C VAL A 29 -5.54 -26.27 -19.78
N SER A 30 -5.12 -25.05 -19.43
CA SER A 30 -5.93 -23.84 -19.62
C SER A 30 -6.20 -23.60 -21.11
N THR A 31 -5.17 -23.66 -21.96
CA THR A 31 -5.32 -23.48 -23.41
C THR A 31 -6.22 -24.56 -24.02
N LEU A 32 -6.05 -25.83 -23.65
CA LEU A 32 -6.90 -26.93 -24.14
C LEU A 32 -8.35 -26.74 -23.73
N SER A 33 -8.61 -26.29 -22.50
CA SER A 33 -9.95 -26.01 -22.01
C SER A 33 -10.61 -24.87 -22.78
N GLN A 34 -9.86 -23.82 -23.13
CA GLN A 34 -10.36 -22.71 -23.94
C GLN A 34 -10.68 -23.14 -25.38
N VAL A 35 -9.83 -23.98 -26.00
CA VAL A 35 -10.10 -24.55 -27.32
C VAL A 35 -11.36 -25.41 -27.29
N TYR A 36 -11.54 -26.24 -26.25
CA TYR A 36 -12.74 -27.05 -26.07
C TYR A 36 -14.01 -26.20 -25.95
N ILE A 37 -13.98 -25.14 -25.12
CA ILE A 37 -15.10 -24.20 -24.99
C ILE A 37 -15.38 -23.53 -26.33
N GLY A 38 -14.35 -23.10 -27.06
CA GLY A 38 -14.48 -22.51 -28.39
C GLY A 38 -15.17 -23.43 -29.40
N ILE A 39 -14.79 -24.72 -29.44
CA ILE A 39 -15.45 -25.73 -30.29
C ILE A 39 -16.91 -25.92 -29.86
N LYS A 40 -17.19 -25.95 -28.55
CA LYS A 40 -18.57 -26.04 -28.03
C LYS A 40 -19.42 -24.82 -28.38
N CYS A 41 -18.85 -23.62 -28.37
CA CYS A 41 -19.55 -22.41 -28.79
C CYS A 41 -20.04 -22.50 -30.26
N ILE A 42 -19.23 -23.09 -31.15
CA ILE A 42 -19.58 -23.22 -32.58
C ILE A 42 -20.54 -24.40 -32.84
N SER A 43 -20.35 -25.51 -32.12
CA SER A 43 -21.10 -26.75 -32.34
C SER A 43 -22.46 -26.82 -31.63
N PHE A 44 -22.81 -25.84 -30.80
CA PHE A 44 -24.04 -25.87 -30.02
C PHE A 44 -25.26 -25.39 -30.83
N THR A 45 -26.06 -26.35 -31.30
CA THR A 45 -27.37 -26.10 -31.93
C THR A 45 -28.49 -26.26 -30.89
N GLY A 46 -28.79 -25.21 -30.13
CA GLY A 46 -29.88 -25.16 -29.14
C GLY A 46 -31.15 -24.48 -29.66
N GLU A 47 -32.23 -24.52 -28.86
CA GLU A 47 -33.56 -23.95 -29.15
C GLU A 47 -33.62 -22.41 -29.05
N TRP A 48 -32.63 -21.72 -29.62
CA TRP A 48 -32.50 -20.26 -29.59
C TRP A 48 -33.63 -19.52 -30.33
N GLN A 49 -34.42 -20.25 -31.12
CA GLN A 49 -35.50 -19.69 -31.94
C GLN A 49 -36.73 -19.28 -31.12
N ALA A 50 -36.92 -19.82 -29.92
CA ALA A 50 -38.14 -19.58 -29.13
C ALA A 50 -38.07 -18.31 -28.27
N HIS A 51 -36.89 -17.93 -27.76
CA HIS A 51 -36.78 -16.86 -26.75
C HIS A 51 -35.47 -16.04 -26.88
N PRO A 52 -35.53 -14.76 -27.32
CA PRO A 52 -34.33 -13.94 -27.56
C PRO A 52 -33.50 -13.62 -26.31
N HIS A 53 -34.10 -13.64 -25.12
CA HIS A 53 -33.41 -13.41 -23.84
C HIS A 53 -32.53 -14.60 -23.41
N VAL A 54 -32.84 -15.82 -23.86
CA VAL A 54 -32.03 -17.01 -23.60
C VAL A 54 -30.73 -16.96 -24.42
N MET A 55 -30.78 -16.37 -25.62
CA MET A 55 -29.62 -16.16 -26.48
C MET A 55 -28.52 -15.31 -25.83
N SER A 56 -28.91 -14.15 -25.30
CA SER A 56 -27.96 -13.25 -24.63
C SER A 56 -27.39 -13.86 -23.35
N ALA A 57 -28.21 -14.59 -22.58
CA ALA A 57 -27.80 -15.18 -21.31
C ALA A 57 -26.77 -16.31 -21.48
N GLN A 58 -26.99 -17.23 -22.42
CA GLN A 58 -26.05 -18.33 -22.64
C GLN A 58 -24.75 -17.86 -23.32
N GLY A 59 -24.81 -16.87 -24.22
CA GLY A 59 -23.61 -16.21 -24.74
C GLY A 59 -22.77 -15.54 -23.66
N ALA A 60 -23.43 -14.86 -22.71
CA ALA A 60 -22.77 -14.27 -21.54
C ALA A 60 -22.15 -15.34 -20.62
N LEU A 61 -22.84 -16.45 -20.37
CA LEU A 61 -22.33 -17.56 -19.54
C LEU A 61 -21.13 -18.28 -20.18
N LEU A 62 -21.14 -18.47 -21.49
CA LEU A 62 -19.99 -19.03 -22.22
C LEU A 62 -18.80 -18.08 -22.19
N GLY A 63 -19.01 -16.78 -22.40
CA GLY A 63 -17.96 -15.77 -22.23
C GLY A 63 -17.39 -15.73 -20.81
N LEU A 64 -18.26 -15.84 -19.79
CA LEU A 64 -17.86 -15.93 -18.39
C LEU A 64 -17.02 -17.17 -18.09
N SER A 65 -17.33 -18.31 -18.70
CA SER A 65 -16.56 -19.55 -18.51
C SER A 65 -15.11 -19.41 -18.99
N VAL A 66 -14.87 -18.75 -20.13
CA VAL A 66 -13.53 -18.46 -20.65
C VAL A 66 -12.77 -17.51 -19.73
N LEU A 67 -13.47 -16.50 -19.19
CA LEU A 67 -12.89 -15.58 -18.21
C LEU A 67 -12.47 -16.32 -16.93
N LEU A 68 -13.34 -17.18 -16.40
CA LEU A 68 -13.07 -17.96 -15.18
C LEU A 68 -11.88 -18.91 -15.35
N VAL A 69 -11.76 -19.61 -16.49
CA VAL A 69 -10.59 -20.47 -16.78
C VAL A 69 -9.29 -19.68 -16.79
N ASN A 70 -9.28 -18.46 -17.35
CA ASN A 70 -8.10 -17.60 -17.34
C ASN A 70 -7.77 -17.11 -15.93
N VAL A 71 -8.78 -16.70 -15.15
CA VAL A 71 -8.59 -16.26 -13.77
C VAL A 71 -8.07 -17.40 -12.90
N GLU A 72 -8.61 -18.61 -13.04
CA GLU A 72 -8.15 -19.80 -12.32
C GLU A 72 -6.70 -20.13 -12.67
N ALA A 73 -6.35 -20.17 -13.96
CA ALA A 73 -4.97 -20.42 -14.38
C ALA A 73 -4.00 -19.35 -13.84
N TRP A 74 -4.40 -18.08 -13.83
CA TRP A 74 -3.61 -16.99 -13.25
C TRP A 74 -3.42 -17.16 -11.73
N LEU A 75 -4.48 -17.48 -11.00
CA LEU A 75 -4.44 -17.72 -9.56
C LEU A 75 -3.55 -18.91 -9.21
N ILE A 76 -3.68 -20.04 -9.91
CA ILE A 76 -2.87 -21.23 -9.66
C ILE A 76 -1.40 -20.94 -9.98
N ASN A 77 -1.10 -20.25 -11.08
CA ASN A 77 0.28 -19.87 -11.39
C ASN A 77 0.87 -18.94 -10.31
N ARG A 78 0.10 -17.95 -9.84
CA ARG A 78 0.48 -17.09 -8.71
C ARG A 78 0.74 -17.92 -7.44
N LEU A 79 -0.13 -18.87 -7.14
CA LEU A 79 -0.05 -19.73 -5.97
C LEU A 79 1.20 -20.62 -6.00
N VAL A 80 1.48 -21.26 -7.15
CA VAL A 80 2.69 -22.07 -7.36
C VAL A 80 3.93 -21.23 -7.16
N ASN A 81 3.99 -20.02 -7.74
CA ASN A 81 5.15 -19.13 -7.58
C ASN A 81 5.35 -18.66 -6.14
N ILE A 82 4.27 -18.43 -5.37
CA ILE A 82 4.38 -18.04 -3.96
C ILE A 82 4.85 -19.23 -3.11
N PHE A 83 4.28 -20.41 -3.29
CA PHE A 83 4.67 -21.59 -2.51
C PHE A 83 6.07 -22.12 -2.85
N THR A 84 6.55 -21.83 -4.06
CA THR A 84 7.90 -22.20 -4.50
C THR A 84 8.87 -21.02 -4.44
N ALA A 85 8.44 -19.87 -3.91
CA ALA A 85 9.32 -18.71 -3.73
C ALA A 85 10.45 -19.08 -2.78
N GLU A 86 11.68 -18.73 -3.17
CA GLU A 86 12.83 -19.03 -2.34
C GLU A 86 12.81 -18.21 -1.06
N GLU A 87 12.65 -18.88 0.07
CA GLU A 87 12.92 -18.27 1.37
C GLU A 87 14.44 -18.17 1.56
N GLY A 88 14.99 -17.01 1.20
CA GLY A 88 16.38 -16.68 1.50
C GLY A 88 16.63 -16.61 3.00
N PHE A 89 17.89 -16.84 3.40
CA PHE A 89 18.28 -16.76 4.81
C PHE A 89 18.22 -15.30 5.26
N TYR A 90 17.30 -15.01 6.18
CA TYR A 90 17.21 -13.69 6.79
C TYR A 90 18.02 -13.71 8.08
N VAL A 91 19.17 -13.05 8.05
CA VAL A 91 20.05 -12.92 9.23
C VAL A 91 20.35 -11.44 9.42
N PRO A 92 19.45 -10.70 10.12
CA PRO A 92 19.58 -9.25 10.29
C PRO A 92 20.84 -8.86 11.05
N GLU A 93 21.49 -9.81 11.71
CA GLU A 93 22.78 -9.61 12.39
C GLU A 93 23.93 -9.34 11.39
N PHE A 94 23.88 -9.85 10.16
CA PHE A 94 24.94 -9.62 9.17
C PHE A 94 24.51 -8.65 8.07
N HIS A 95 23.24 -8.72 7.67
CA HIS A 95 22.73 -7.98 6.53
C HIS A 95 21.20 -7.85 6.57
N GLU A 96 20.66 -6.67 6.22
CA GLU A 96 19.22 -6.36 6.29
C GLU A 96 18.37 -7.02 5.19
N HIS A 97 18.98 -7.58 4.14
CA HIS A 97 18.27 -8.32 3.10
C HIS A 97 18.45 -9.84 3.22
N ARG A 98 17.57 -10.57 2.55
CA ARG A 98 17.65 -12.03 2.46
C ARG A 98 18.85 -12.45 1.63
N LEU A 99 19.61 -13.41 2.16
CA LEU A 99 20.81 -13.94 1.53
C LEU A 99 20.50 -15.29 0.87
N PHE A 100 21.01 -15.48 -0.35
CA PHE A 100 20.84 -16.69 -1.13
C PHE A 100 22.20 -17.36 -1.32
N PHE A 101 22.24 -18.68 -1.13
CA PHE A 101 23.46 -19.43 -1.35
C PHE A 101 23.63 -19.71 -2.83
N THR A 102 24.66 -19.16 -3.45
CA THR A 102 24.88 -19.23 -4.90
C THR A 102 26.28 -19.75 -5.20
N LYS A 103 26.41 -20.56 -6.25
CA LYS A 103 27.71 -20.95 -6.82
C LYS A 103 28.01 -20.01 -8.00
N LEU A 104 29.00 -19.14 -7.84
CA LEU A 104 29.36 -18.18 -8.86
C LEU A 104 30.53 -18.70 -9.71
N PRO A 105 30.50 -18.55 -11.03
CA PRO A 105 31.63 -18.86 -11.90
C PRO A 105 32.69 -17.75 -11.80
N GLY A 106 33.47 -17.75 -10.72
CA GLY A 106 34.52 -16.74 -10.48
C GLY A 106 34.98 -16.69 -9.03
N ALA A 107 36.10 -15.99 -8.80
CA ALA A 107 36.59 -15.68 -7.46
C ALA A 107 35.89 -14.41 -6.96
N HIS A 108 34.74 -14.57 -6.31
CA HIS A 108 34.07 -13.46 -5.62
C HIS A 108 34.71 -13.24 -4.24
N VAL A 109 34.83 -11.97 -3.86
CA VAL A 109 35.51 -11.52 -2.65
C VAL A 109 34.49 -11.40 -1.53
N CYS A 110 34.75 -11.99 -0.37
CA CYS A 110 33.87 -11.83 0.79
C CYS A 110 33.99 -10.43 1.40
N ASP A 111 32.87 -9.75 1.64
CA ASP A 111 32.89 -8.41 2.25
C ASP A 111 33.40 -8.43 3.70
N LEU A 112 33.24 -9.54 4.41
CA LEU A 112 33.68 -9.68 5.80
C LEU A 112 35.18 -9.97 5.94
N CYS A 113 35.70 -10.96 5.22
CA CYS A 113 37.09 -11.41 5.38
C CYS A 113 37.99 -11.10 4.18
N ARG A 114 37.45 -10.56 3.10
CA ARG A 114 38.13 -10.30 1.83
C ARG A 114 38.80 -11.52 1.18
N ALA A 115 38.45 -12.72 1.64
CA ALA A 115 38.92 -13.96 1.04
C ALA A 115 38.05 -14.31 -0.18
N ASN A 116 38.69 -14.93 -1.17
CA ASN A 116 38.01 -15.38 -2.38
C ASN A 116 37.36 -16.74 -2.17
N SER A 117 36.12 -16.89 -2.62
CA SER A 117 35.43 -18.18 -2.64
C SER A 117 34.49 -18.30 -3.83
N ALA A 118 34.34 -19.52 -4.35
CA ALA A 118 33.37 -19.81 -5.41
C ALA A 118 31.95 -20.10 -4.87
N LEU A 119 31.83 -20.35 -3.56
CA LEU A 119 30.58 -20.66 -2.87
C LEU A 119 30.29 -19.55 -1.87
N MET A 120 29.23 -18.76 -2.09
CA MET A 120 28.96 -17.57 -1.27
C MET A 120 27.48 -17.39 -0.99
N TYR A 121 27.18 -16.67 0.08
CA TYR A 121 25.86 -16.14 0.39
C TYR A 121 25.76 -14.73 -0.16
N ARG A 122 24.94 -14.53 -1.19
CA ARG A 122 24.78 -13.27 -1.90
C ARG A 122 23.44 -12.63 -1.62
N CYS A 123 23.45 -11.32 -1.46
CA CYS A 123 22.24 -10.50 -1.51
C CYS A 123 21.91 -10.14 -2.97
N THR A 124 20.66 -10.39 -3.40
CA THR A 124 20.21 -10.03 -4.75
C THR A 124 19.92 -8.54 -4.91
N VAL A 125 19.84 -7.78 -3.82
CA VAL A 125 19.45 -6.36 -3.82
C VAL A 125 20.66 -5.43 -3.85
N CYS A 126 21.73 -5.74 -3.11
CA CYS A 126 22.81 -4.79 -2.86
C CYS A 126 24.23 -5.39 -2.98
N ASP A 127 24.39 -6.43 -3.79
CA ASP A 127 25.69 -7.04 -4.15
C ASP A 127 26.60 -7.47 -2.99
N TRP A 128 26.03 -7.68 -1.80
CA TRP A 128 26.76 -8.06 -0.61
C TRP A 128 27.01 -9.57 -0.58
N ASP A 129 28.25 -9.99 -0.29
CA ASP A 129 28.73 -11.36 -0.40
C ASP A 129 29.44 -11.86 0.88
N ALA A 130 28.94 -12.96 1.46
CA ALA A 130 29.55 -13.64 2.59
C ALA A 130 30.06 -15.06 2.25
N CYS A 131 31.31 -15.35 2.60
CA CYS A 131 31.83 -16.71 2.48
C CYS A 131 31.20 -17.65 3.55
N PRO A 132 31.21 -18.97 3.34
CA PRO A 132 30.53 -19.90 4.24
C PRO A 132 31.15 -19.94 5.65
N ALA A 133 32.44 -19.62 5.76
CA ALA A 133 33.14 -19.51 7.04
C ALA A 133 32.66 -18.29 7.82
N CYS A 134 32.57 -17.12 7.18
CA CYS A 134 32.06 -15.88 7.79
C CYS A 134 30.59 -15.99 8.17
N PHE A 135 29.75 -16.57 7.31
CA PHE A 135 28.33 -16.78 7.59
C PHE A 135 28.10 -17.73 8.78
N GLN A 136 29.00 -18.70 9.00
CA GLN A 136 28.93 -19.63 10.14
C GLN A 136 29.59 -19.09 11.40
N ARG A 137 30.38 -18.02 11.29
CA ARG A 137 31.06 -17.42 12.44
C ARG A 137 30.00 -16.73 13.28
N GLN A 138 29.73 -17.24 14.48
CA GLN A 138 28.75 -16.70 15.43
C GLN A 138 29.16 -15.34 16.03
N ASP A 139 29.99 -14.56 15.34
CA ASP A 139 30.43 -13.24 15.82
C ASP A 139 29.30 -12.22 15.55
N LYS A 140 28.19 -12.39 16.26
CA LYS A 140 27.05 -11.45 16.34
C LYS A 140 27.48 -10.04 16.74
N ALA A 141 28.67 -9.95 17.35
CA ALA A 141 29.26 -8.73 17.86
C ALA A 141 29.93 -7.86 16.79
N THR A 142 30.21 -8.35 15.57
CA THR A 142 30.85 -7.56 14.50
C THR A 142 29.92 -7.21 13.34
N GLY A 143 28.70 -7.76 13.33
CA GLY A 143 27.68 -7.42 12.35
C GLY A 143 27.29 -5.94 12.33
N GLU A 144 27.22 -5.34 11.14
CA GLU A 144 26.73 -3.98 10.95
C GLU A 144 25.20 -3.92 11.18
N GLY A 145 24.70 -2.88 11.84
CA GLY A 145 23.27 -2.71 12.10
C GLY A 145 22.75 -3.40 13.36
N VAL A 146 23.61 -4.11 14.09
CA VAL A 146 23.30 -4.72 15.38
C VAL A 146 23.34 -3.66 16.49
N LEU A 147 22.25 -3.53 17.25
CA LEU A 147 22.22 -2.65 18.42
C LEU A 147 23.14 -3.21 19.52
N ARG A 148 24.19 -2.47 19.84
CA ARG A 148 25.17 -2.81 20.90
C ARG A 148 25.02 -1.85 22.07
N GLY A 149 25.36 -2.31 23.26
CA GLY A 149 25.62 -1.46 24.42
C GLY A 149 26.76 -2.05 25.24
N ASP A 150 27.13 -1.41 26.35
CA ASP A 150 28.27 -1.84 27.15
C ASP A 150 28.14 -3.26 27.73
N LYS A 151 26.90 -3.77 27.82
CA LYS A 151 26.59 -5.15 28.25
C LYS A 151 26.54 -6.17 27.10
N GLY A 152 26.92 -5.79 25.89
CA GLY A 152 26.91 -6.62 24.69
C GLY A 152 25.78 -6.30 23.71
N VAL A 153 25.48 -7.26 22.83
CA VAL A 153 24.44 -7.13 21.78
C VAL A 153 23.05 -7.08 22.41
N ARG A 154 22.29 -6.01 22.15
CA ARG A 154 20.89 -5.86 22.55
C ARG A 154 19.99 -6.47 21.48
N MET A 155 19.28 -7.54 21.82
CA MET A 155 18.24 -8.08 20.94
C MET A 155 17.02 -7.17 20.96
N THR A 156 16.54 -6.74 19.79
CA THR A 156 15.27 -6.05 19.67
C THR A 156 14.14 -7.04 19.88
N ALA A 157 13.32 -6.83 20.91
CA ALA A 157 12.11 -7.60 21.09
C ALA A 157 11.13 -7.30 19.95
N GLU A 158 10.63 -8.33 19.26
CA GLU A 158 9.56 -8.18 18.27
C GLU A 158 8.30 -7.69 18.99
N VAL A 159 7.95 -6.42 18.77
CA VAL A 159 6.80 -5.80 19.42
C VAL A 159 5.56 -6.07 18.60
N GLY A 160 4.52 -6.65 19.20
CA GLY A 160 3.24 -6.86 18.53
C GLY A 160 2.63 -5.55 17.99
N ARG A 161 1.93 -5.64 16.84
CA ARG A 161 1.30 -4.49 16.15
C ARG A 161 0.45 -3.62 17.08
N TRP A 162 -0.35 -4.25 17.95
CA TRP A 162 -1.21 -3.52 18.88
C TRP A 162 -0.44 -2.71 19.92
N THR A 163 0.62 -3.31 20.48
CA THR A 163 1.51 -2.63 21.44
C THR A 163 2.20 -1.44 20.78
N TYR A 164 2.60 -1.59 19.51
CA TYR A 164 3.16 -0.50 18.72
C TYR A 164 2.14 0.63 18.53
N LEU A 165 0.92 0.31 18.10
CA LEU A 165 -0.16 1.30 17.94
C LEU A 165 -0.47 2.02 19.25
N ARG A 166 -0.57 1.29 20.37
CA ARG A 166 -0.81 1.87 21.70
C ARG A 166 0.31 2.84 22.11
N ARG A 167 1.56 2.50 21.86
CA ARG A 167 2.72 3.39 22.12
C ARG A 167 2.65 4.64 21.25
N THR A 168 2.33 4.49 19.98
CA THR A 168 2.17 5.62 19.05
C THR A 168 1.02 6.53 19.48
N MET A 169 -0.12 5.98 19.89
CA MET A 169 -1.26 6.77 20.39
C MET A 169 -0.90 7.54 21.67
N HIS A 170 -0.17 6.91 22.58
CA HIS A 170 0.33 7.58 23.78
C HIS A 170 1.30 8.73 23.45
N LEU A 171 2.03 8.62 22.33
CA LEU A 171 2.91 9.66 21.83
C LEU A 171 2.15 10.89 21.31
N VAL A 172 0.98 10.68 20.73
CA VAL A 172 0.12 11.72 20.13
C VAL A 172 -0.76 12.41 21.18
N TRP A 173 -1.03 11.77 22.32
CA TRP A 173 -1.87 12.27 23.41
C TRP A 173 -1.72 13.76 23.78
N PRO A 174 -0.50 14.32 23.97
CA PRO A 174 -0.36 15.74 24.33
C PRO A 174 -0.80 16.71 23.23
N HIS A 175 -0.99 16.26 21.98
CA HIS A 175 -1.38 17.07 20.84
C HIS A 175 -2.85 16.91 20.43
N ILE A 176 -3.66 16.18 21.24
CA ILE A 176 -5.10 15.98 21.03
C ILE A 176 -5.90 17.28 20.82
N PRO A 177 -5.70 18.41 21.54
CA PRO A 177 -6.58 19.57 21.36
C PRO A 177 -6.51 20.18 19.95
N LEU A 178 -5.31 20.29 19.38
CA LEU A 178 -5.13 20.75 17.99
C LEU A 178 -5.71 19.73 16.99
N PHE A 179 -5.59 18.43 17.30
CA PHE A 179 -6.17 17.37 16.49
C PHE A 179 -7.70 17.40 16.50
N LEU A 180 -8.34 17.71 17.63
CA LEU A 180 -9.79 17.88 17.73
C LEU A 180 -10.30 19.05 16.89
N VAL A 181 -9.56 20.16 16.83
CA VAL A 181 -9.88 21.29 15.94
C VAL A 181 -9.83 20.86 14.47
N ALA A 182 -8.80 20.09 14.08
CA ALA A 182 -8.69 19.55 12.73
C ALA A 182 -9.84 18.59 12.40
N LEU A 183 -10.25 17.76 13.36
CA LEU A 183 -11.39 16.85 13.25
C LEU A 183 -12.72 17.60 13.10
N ALA A 184 -12.91 18.68 13.85
CA ALA A 184 -14.11 19.53 13.74
C ALA A 184 -14.22 20.19 12.35
N CYS A 185 -13.11 20.74 11.84
CA CYS A 185 -13.07 21.30 10.49
C CYS A 185 -13.32 20.23 9.42
N LEU A 186 -12.82 19.00 9.65
CA LEU A 186 -13.07 17.86 8.78
C LEU A 186 -14.54 17.47 8.75
N ALA A 187 -15.17 17.35 9.92
CA ALA A 187 -16.59 17.02 10.02
C ALA A 187 -17.47 18.07 9.35
N ALA A 188 -17.19 19.36 9.58
CA ALA A 188 -17.91 20.47 8.95
C ALA A 188 -17.76 20.43 7.41
N ASN A 189 -16.56 20.20 6.91
CA ASN A 189 -16.30 20.10 5.47
C ASN A 189 -17.00 18.87 4.86
N ALA A 190 -16.95 17.71 5.52
CA ALA A 190 -17.61 16.50 5.03
C ALA A 190 -19.13 16.65 5.00
N ALA A 191 -19.74 17.20 6.06
CA ALA A 191 -21.17 17.50 6.09
C ALA A 191 -21.57 18.48 4.98
N ALA A 192 -20.80 19.55 4.75
CA ALA A 192 -21.11 20.51 3.69
C ALA A 192 -21.03 19.88 2.28
N ASN A 193 -20.10 18.94 2.05
CA ASN A 193 -20.05 18.18 0.79
C ASN A 193 -21.25 17.25 0.63
N LEU A 194 -21.76 16.67 1.72
CA LEU A 194 -22.95 15.81 1.68
C LEU A 194 -24.23 16.58 1.30
N PHE A 195 -24.35 17.85 1.71
CA PHE A 195 -25.49 18.69 1.34
C PHE A 195 -25.40 19.25 -0.09
N LEU A 196 -24.22 19.24 -0.71
CA LEU A 196 -23.99 19.86 -2.02
C LEU A 196 -24.89 19.30 -3.14
N PRO A 197 -25.11 17.98 -3.27
CA PRO A 197 -26.02 17.41 -4.27
C PRO A 197 -27.46 17.88 -4.14
N ASN A 198 -27.94 18.14 -2.92
CA ASN A 198 -29.30 18.66 -2.69
C ASN A 198 -29.47 20.06 -3.32
N PHE A 199 -28.48 20.94 -3.14
CA PHE A 199 -28.47 22.25 -3.79
C PHE A 199 -28.36 22.15 -5.31
N GLN A 200 -27.57 21.20 -5.82
CA GLN A 200 -27.49 20.93 -7.26
C GLN A 200 -28.84 20.47 -7.83
N GLY A 201 -29.56 19.60 -7.12
CA GLY A 201 -30.93 19.19 -7.47
C GLY A 201 -31.88 20.38 -7.57
N ASN A 202 -31.91 21.24 -6.56
CA ASN A 202 -32.77 22.44 -6.57
C ASN A 202 -32.44 23.40 -7.73
N ILE A 203 -31.17 23.49 -8.15
CA ILE A 203 -30.79 24.27 -9.33
C ILE A 203 -31.42 23.67 -10.60
N PHE A 204 -31.34 22.35 -10.78
CA PHE A 204 -31.98 21.68 -11.92
C PHE A 204 -33.49 21.86 -11.93
N ASP A 205 -34.15 21.73 -10.77
CA ASP A 205 -35.59 21.93 -10.64
C ASP A 205 -36.01 23.35 -11.04
N HIS A 206 -35.25 24.38 -10.62
CA HIS A 206 -35.49 25.77 -11.02
C HIS A 206 -35.25 26.02 -12.51
N VAL A 207 -34.32 25.31 -13.15
CA VAL A 207 -34.09 25.41 -14.61
C VAL A 207 -35.27 24.80 -15.36
N ILE A 208 -35.75 23.63 -14.94
CA ILE A 208 -36.89 22.95 -15.55
C ILE A 208 -38.16 23.80 -15.37
N SER A 209 -38.41 24.30 -14.15
CA SER A 209 -39.59 25.16 -13.88
C SER A 209 -39.55 26.46 -14.67
N ALA A 210 -38.37 27.09 -14.79
CA ALA A 210 -38.19 28.30 -15.60
C ALA A 210 -38.41 28.02 -17.09
N HIS A 211 -37.95 26.87 -17.60
CA HIS A 211 -38.16 26.48 -18.99
C HIS A 211 -39.66 26.33 -19.31
N HIS A 212 -40.41 25.61 -18.47
CA HIS A 212 -41.85 25.45 -18.66
C HIS A 212 -42.60 26.79 -18.57
N ALA A 213 -42.31 27.62 -17.56
CA ALA A 213 -42.98 28.91 -17.38
C ALA A 213 -42.70 29.93 -18.50
N CYS A 214 -41.49 29.93 -19.05
CA CYS A 214 -41.10 30.89 -20.10
C CYS A 214 -41.33 30.37 -21.53
N SER A 215 -41.71 29.11 -21.72
CA SER A 215 -41.94 28.52 -23.04
C SER A 215 -43.23 29.01 -23.72
N ALA A 216 -44.24 29.40 -22.94
CA ALA A 216 -45.54 29.85 -23.44
C ALA A 216 -45.56 31.35 -23.76
N ASP A 217 -45.07 32.19 -22.84
CA ASP A 217 -44.95 33.64 -23.03
C ASP A 217 -43.74 34.16 -22.24
N GLU A 218 -42.79 34.80 -22.93
CA GLU A 218 -41.54 35.28 -22.34
C GLU A 218 -41.74 36.54 -21.47
N ARG A 219 -42.86 37.27 -21.66
CA ARG A 219 -43.19 38.50 -20.92
C ARG A 219 -44.13 38.28 -19.73
N ALA A 220 -44.56 37.06 -19.47
CA ALA A 220 -45.40 36.75 -18.32
C ALA A 220 -44.66 37.02 -16.99
N ASP A 221 -45.37 37.57 -16.01
CA ASP A 221 -44.83 37.86 -14.67
C ASP A 221 -44.30 36.58 -13.98
N ASP A 222 -44.91 35.43 -14.28
CA ASP A 222 -44.50 34.11 -13.78
C ASP A 222 -43.08 33.73 -14.26
N CYS A 223 -42.73 34.03 -15.52
CA CYS A 223 -41.39 33.78 -16.07
C CYS A 223 -40.33 34.65 -15.37
N ALA A 224 -40.63 35.92 -15.08
CA ALA A 224 -39.72 36.82 -14.37
C ALA A 224 -39.46 36.35 -12.91
N SER A 225 -40.49 35.81 -12.26
CA SER A 225 -40.37 35.27 -10.90
C SER A 225 -39.49 34.02 -10.82
N SER A 226 -39.64 33.08 -11.78
CA SER A 226 -38.85 31.84 -11.83
C SER A 226 -37.37 32.11 -12.14
N LYS A 227 -37.07 33.06 -13.05
CA LYS A 227 -35.70 33.52 -13.32
C LYS A 227 -35.04 34.07 -12.05
N ARG A 228 -35.75 34.88 -11.26
CA ARG A 228 -35.24 35.43 -9.98
C ARG A 228 -34.91 34.34 -8.96
N SER A 229 -35.75 33.30 -8.85
CA SER A 229 -35.48 32.18 -7.95
C SER A 229 -34.23 31.41 -8.36
N PHE A 230 -34.04 31.16 -9.66
CA PHE A 230 -32.83 30.52 -10.19
C PHE A 230 -31.56 31.30 -9.82
N TYR A 231 -31.52 32.61 -10.11
CA TYR A 231 -30.34 33.44 -9.77
C TYR A 231 -30.03 33.45 -8.27
N ARG A 232 -31.07 33.47 -7.41
CA ARG A 232 -30.89 33.39 -5.96
C ARG A 232 -30.26 32.06 -5.54
N THR A 233 -30.75 30.94 -6.07
CA THR A 233 -30.22 29.61 -5.73
C THR A 233 -28.78 29.43 -6.23
N VAL A 234 -28.45 29.93 -7.43
CA VAL A 234 -27.07 29.95 -7.95
C VAL A 234 -26.14 30.80 -7.09
N GLN A 235 -26.59 31.97 -6.63
CA GLN A 235 -25.80 32.82 -5.74
C GLN A 235 -25.49 32.12 -4.40
N ILE A 236 -26.49 31.45 -3.80
CA ILE A 236 -26.30 30.66 -2.57
C ILE A 236 -25.30 29.53 -2.81
N TYR A 237 -25.42 28.82 -3.94
CA TYR A 237 -24.50 27.75 -4.31
C TYR A 237 -23.05 28.22 -4.47
N LEU A 238 -22.84 29.39 -5.08
CA LEU A 238 -21.50 29.98 -5.22
C LEU A 238 -20.90 30.33 -3.85
N VAL A 239 -21.66 30.98 -2.97
CA VAL A 239 -21.21 31.31 -1.60
C VAL A 239 -20.87 30.04 -0.82
N LEU A 240 -21.72 29.02 -0.90
CA LEU A 240 -21.50 27.74 -0.24
C LEU A 240 -20.24 27.04 -0.78
N SER A 241 -20.04 27.04 -2.10
CA SER A 241 -18.87 26.43 -2.75
C SER A 241 -17.56 27.08 -2.28
N VAL A 242 -17.53 28.42 -2.17
CA VAL A 242 -16.37 29.14 -1.64
C VAL A 242 -16.15 28.82 -0.16
N ALA A 243 -17.22 28.77 0.65
CA ALA A 243 -17.13 28.41 2.06
C ALA A 243 -16.59 26.98 2.27
N ILE A 244 -17.03 26.01 1.44
CA ILE A 244 -16.51 24.64 1.45
C ILE A 244 -15.02 24.63 1.12
N GLY A 245 -14.58 25.38 0.11
CA GLY A 245 -13.18 25.53 -0.25
C GLY A 245 -12.33 26.07 0.92
N LEU A 246 -12.81 27.11 1.62
CA LEU A 246 -12.15 27.67 2.80
C LEU A 246 -12.08 26.68 3.97
N LEU A 247 -13.14 25.90 4.20
CA LEU A 247 -13.13 24.86 5.22
C LEU A 247 -12.15 23.73 4.87
N ALA A 248 -12.04 23.37 3.59
CA ALA A 248 -11.10 22.36 3.13
C ALA A 248 -9.64 22.80 3.32
N THR A 249 -9.32 24.06 3.03
CA THR A 249 -7.97 24.60 3.26
C THR A 249 -7.66 24.69 4.75
N LEU A 250 -8.59 25.16 5.58
CA LEU A 250 -8.42 25.21 7.03
C LEU A 250 -8.18 23.82 7.63
N LYS A 251 -9.01 22.84 7.25
CA LYS A 251 -8.82 21.41 7.59
C LYS A 251 -7.40 20.96 7.23
N SER A 252 -6.98 21.14 5.98
CA SER A 252 -5.67 20.70 5.49
C SER A 252 -4.51 21.35 6.26
N LEU A 253 -4.60 22.66 6.52
CA LEU A 253 -3.63 23.40 7.30
C LEU A 253 -3.55 22.89 8.74
N SER A 254 -4.69 22.64 9.39
CA SER A 254 -4.73 22.10 10.76
C SER A 254 -4.04 20.73 10.85
N PHE A 255 -4.33 19.80 9.94
CA PHE A 255 -3.65 18.50 9.91
C PHE A 255 -2.15 18.62 9.64
N SER A 256 -1.73 19.54 8.76
CA SER A 256 -0.33 19.81 8.47
C SER A 256 0.41 20.37 9.70
N ILE A 257 -0.20 21.30 10.43
CA ILE A 257 0.38 21.87 11.66
C ILE A 257 0.53 20.78 12.74
N VAL A 258 -0.48 19.94 12.94
CA VAL A 258 -0.46 18.83 13.91
C VAL A 258 0.66 17.85 13.57
N SER A 259 0.72 17.39 12.30
CA SER A 259 1.77 16.51 11.78
C SER A 259 3.18 17.09 12.06
N ARG A 260 3.42 18.35 11.68
CA ARG A 260 4.72 19.00 11.90
C ARG A 260 5.09 19.11 13.37
N ARG A 261 4.15 19.46 14.24
CA ARG A 261 4.39 19.56 15.70
C ARG A 261 4.79 18.20 16.28
N ILE A 262 4.07 17.14 15.92
CA ILE A 262 4.38 15.77 16.34
C ILE A 262 5.77 15.38 15.85
N ALA A 263 6.09 15.59 14.57
CA ALA A 263 7.39 15.25 14.00
C ALA A 263 8.55 15.97 14.72
N ILE A 264 8.43 17.27 15.00
CA ILE A 264 9.46 18.03 15.74
C ILE A 264 9.61 17.51 17.17
N TRP A 265 8.51 17.20 17.84
CA TRP A 265 8.54 16.67 19.21
C TRP A 265 9.24 15.30 19.26
N ILE A 266 8.90 14.40 18.33
CA ILE A 266 9.53 13.07 18.23
C ILE A 266 11.03 13.22 17.92
N ARG A 267 11.40 14.08 16.97
CA ARG A 267 12.81 14.36 16.63
C ARG A 267 13.60 14.84 17.83
N LYS A 268 13.07 15.81 18.58
CA LYS A 268 13.74 16.32 19.80
C LYS A 268 13.93 15.22 20.84
N ARG A 269 12.91 14.40 21.06
CA ARG A 269 12.96 13.30 22.02
C ARG A 269 13.93 12.20 21.60
N LEU A 270 13.89 11.79 20.33
CA LEU A 270 14.80 10.78 19.78
C LEU A 270 16.24 11.27 19.86
N PHE A 271 16.49 12.51 19.44
CA PHE A 271 17.83 13.12 19.50
C PHE A 271 18.36 13.18 20.94
N LYS A 272 17.53 13.58 21.91
CA LYS A 272 17.91 13.58 23.33
C LYS A 272 18.30 12.18 23.84
N ILE A 273 17.55 11.14 23.46
CA ILE A 273 17.83 9.76 23.87
C ILE A 273 19.07 9.21 23.16
N MET A 274 19.27 9.57 21.89
CA MET A 274 20.43 9.18 21.11
C MET A 274 21.72 9.74 21.72
N LEU A 275 21.72 11.00 22.15
CA LEU A 275 22.86 11.62 22.83
C LEU A 275 23.21 10.98 24.19
N SER A 276 22.28 10.25 24.81
CA SER A 276 22.51 9.56 26.07
C SER A 276 22.83 8.07 25.90
N GLN A 277 23.14 7.61 24.68
CA GLN A 277 23.58 6.23 24.45
C GLN A 277 25.09 6.07 24.65
N ASP A 278 25.50 4.85 25.00
CA ASP A 278 26.90 4.47 25.22
C ASP A 278 27.71 4.50 23.91
N ILE A 279 29.05 4.60 24.00
CA ILE A 279 29.94 4.61 22.82
C ILE A 279 29.76 3.34 21.96
N ALA A 280 29.56 2.19 22.61
CA ALA A 280 29.32 0.92 21.94
C ALA A 280 28.10 0.94 21.00
N PHE A 281 27.09 1.76 21.29
CA PHE A 281 25.93 1.94 20.39
C PHE A 281 26.33 2.60 19.08
N PHE A 282 27.20 3.61 19.14
CA PHE A 282 27.69 4.32 17.96
C PHE A 282 28.69 3.49 17.15
N ASP A 283 29.48 2.62 17.80
CA ASP A 283 30.38 1.70 17.10
C ASP A 283 29.65 0.62 16.29
N GLY A 284 28.39 0.33 16.62
CA GLY A 284 27.55 -0.67 15.94
C GLY A 284 26.73 -0.15 14.76
N MET A 285 26.66 1.17 14.57
CA MET A 285 25.76 1.81 13.60
C MET A 285 26.48 2.86 12.76
N ARG A 286 26.17 2.93 11.46
CA ARG A 286 26.72 3.99 10.61
C ARG A 286 26.03 5.31 10.96
N THR A 287 26.80 6.40 10.96
CA THR A 287 26.27 7.75 11.24
C THR A 287 25.18 8.17 10.25
N GLY A 288 25.27 7.74 9.00
CA GLY A 288 24.23 7.94 7.98
C GLY A 288 22.89 7.27 8.34
N ASP A 289 22.93 6.08 8.94
CA ASP A 289 21.72 5.37 9.36
C ASP A 289 21.04 6.07 10.54
N LEU A 290 21.83 6.56 11.50
CA LEU A 290 21.33 7.36 12.62
C LEU A 290 20.68 8.67 12.13
N GLN A 291 21.32 9.34 11.17
CA GLN A 291 20.75 10.54 10.55
C GLN A 291 19.43 10.22 9.83
N SER A 292 19.40 9.15 9.03
CA SER A 292 18.20 8.69 8.33
C SER A 292 17.05 8.39 9.29
N ARG A 293 17.32 7.71 10.41
CA ARG A 293 16.30 7.44 11.45
C ARG A 293 15.71 8.71 12.06
N VAL A 294 16.52 9.75 12.28
CA VAL A 294 16.05 11.02 12.85
C VAL A 294 15.30 11.87 11.82
N SER A 295 15.69 11.83 10.54
CA SER A 295 15.04 12.62 9.49
C SER A 295 13.88 11.90 8.81
N GLU A 296 14.17 10.76 8.19
CA GLU A 296 13.30 10.02 7.27
C GLU A 296 12.28 9.17 8.01
N ASP A 297 12.71 8.28 8.91
CA ASP A 297 11.80 7.37 9.60
C ASP A 297 10.73 8.12 10.41
N ILE A 298 11.12 9.22 11.07
CA ILE A 298 10.15 10.07 11.79
C ILE A 298 9.19 10.74 10.81
N SER A 299 9.65 11.17 9.63
CA SER A 299 8.75 11.74 8.62
C SER A 299 7.75 10.69 8.15
N GLN A 300 8.22 9.50 7.80
CA GLN A 300 7.38 8.37 7.35
C GLN A 300 6.38 7.92 8.41
N MET A 301 6.78 7.93 9.69
CA MET A 301 5.87 7.61 10.80
C MET A 301 4.70 8.59 10.92
N VAL A 302 4.90 9.87 10.57
CA VAL A 302 3.92 10.94 10.78
C VAL A 302 3.08 11.24 9.53
N LEU A 303 3.59 10.96 8.33
CA LEU A 303 2.89 11.19 7.05
C LEU A 303 1.45 10.65 7.00
N PRO A 304 1.13 9.44 7.50
CA PRO A 304 -0.24 8.91 7.48
C PRO A 304 -1.24 9.76 8.27
N ILE A 305 -0.81 10.50 9.28
CA ILE A 305 -1.67 11.38 10.08
C ILE A 305 -2.18 12.55 9.22
N GLN A 306 -1.34 13.04 8.30
CA GLN A 306 -1.69 14.18 7.44
C GLN A 306 -2.67 13.80 6.33
N TYR A 307 -2.42 12.68 5.64
CA TYR A 307 -3.18 12.32 4.44
C TYR A 307 -4.16 11.17 4.68
N SER A 308 -3.67 10.02 5.13
CA SER A 308 -4.45 8.79 5.21
C SER A 308 -5.57 8.88 6.24
N LEU A 309 -5.28 9.43 7.41
CA LEU A 309 -6.28 9.58 8.49
C LEU A 309 -7.38 10.58 8.11
N SER A 310 -6.99 11.71 7.53
CA SER A 310 -7.90 12.74 7.04
C SER A 310 -8.83 12.23 5.92
N SER A 311 -8.28 11.44 4.98
CA SER A 311 -9.05 10.82 3.89
C SER A 311 -9.97 9.72 4.42
N PHE A 312 -9.46 8.80 5.25
CA PHE A 312 -10.24 7.73 5.86
C PHE A 312 -11.45 8.26 6.63
N LEU A 313 -11.24 9.23 7.52
CA LEU A 313 -12.34 9.83 8.30
C LEU A 313 -13.36 10.53 7.41
N SER A 314 -12.90 11.26 6.38
CA SER A 314 -13.80 11.90 5.41
C SER A 314 -14.66 10.90 4.66
N ASN A 315 -14.05 9.80 4.19
CA ASN A 315 -14.75 8.75 3.45
C ASN A 315 -15.74 8.00 4.34
N VAL A 316 -15.42 7.78 5.62
CA VAL A 316 -16.36 7.18 6.58
C VAL A 316 -17.58 8.08 6.77
N ILE A 317 -17.39 9.39 6.91
CA ILE A 317 -18.52 10.33 7.05
C ILE A 317 -19.37 10.33 5.77
N LEU A 318 -18.74 10.36 4.60
CA LEU A 318 -19.44 10.32 3.30
C LEU A 318 -20.13 8.98 3.01
N LEU A 319 -19.68 7.88 3.61
CA LEU A 319 -20.31 6.57 3.46
C LEU A 319 -21.50 6.40 4.41
N LEU A 320 -21.45 7.02 5.58
CA LEU A 320 -22.53 6.97 6.58
C LEU A 320 -23.65 7.98 6.31
N GLY A 321 -23.31 9.14 5.75
CA GLY A 321 -24.25 10.19 5.38
C GLY A 321 -24.83 9.97 3.99
#